data_AF-A0A1I5KY26-F1
#
_entry.id   AF-A0A1I5KY26-F1
#
_cell.length_a   1.000
_cell.length_b   1.000
_cell.length_c   1.000
_cell.angle_alpha   90.00
_cell.angle_beta   90.00
_cell.angle_gamma   90.00
#
_symmetry.space_group_name_H-M   'P 1'
#
loop_
_entity.id
_entity.type
_entity.pdbx_description
1 polymer ?
#
loop_
_entity_poly.entity_id
_entity_poly.type
_entity_poly.pdbx_seq_one_letter_code
_entity_poly.pdbx_strand_id
1 'polypeptide(L)'
;MSQTIKIPANERDTIHVFRLDMLDDEVKTFTARREGTDDPASEWPLRNALGADYIEPQRIEVIRTGDLSGVGLRGYLIEGLGAKPERVKADGDRLDAVEGHVLIALPGAFGGVEQTLDPRKPLDYVGSYPEIAPEAPGPMGDVHSAHPPDATVSEAPASETPRGPEQPSRFPVVGAALIAAAVIVLIIWLFA
;
A
#
# COMPACT_ATOMS: atom_id res chain seq x y z
N MET A 1 23.87 -14.95 -5.83
CA MET A 1 24.51 -13.65 -5.60
C MET A 1 23.49 -12.81 -4.86
N SER A 2 23.67 -12.62 -3.55
CA SER A 2 22.84 -11.71 -2.76
C SER A 2 23.26 -10.28 -3.11
N GLN A 3 22.28 -9.44 -3.43
CA GLN A 3 22.51 -8.06 -3.83
C GLN A 3 22.06 -7.14 -2.71
N THR A 4 22.97 -6.28 -2.26
CA THR A 4 22.72 -5.36 -1.16
C THR A 4 21.86 -4.19 -1.61
N ILE A 5 20.84 -3.84 -0.83
CA ILE A 5 19.89 -2.76 -1.13
C ILE A 5 19.96 -1.73 0.00
N LYS A 6 20.18 -0.46 -0.35
CA LYS A 6 20.19 0.64 0.62
C LYS A 6 18.79 1.24 0.74
N ILE A 7 18.27 1.28 1.96
CA ILE A 7 16.99 1.90 2.28
C ILE A 7 17.27 3.20 3.04
N PRO A 8 16.98 4.38 2.49
CA PRO A 8 17.18 5.64 3.19
C PRO A 8 16.08 5.88 4.25
N ALA A 9 16.38 6.68 5.28
CA ALA A 9 15.46 6.99 6.38
C ALA A 9 14.11 7.62 5.97
N ASN A 10 14.02 8.14 4.74
CA ASN A 10 12.83 8.82 4.24
C ASN A 10 12.20 8.13 3.02
N GLU A 11 12.52 6.87 2.77
CA GLU A 11 11.88 6.10 1.71
C GLU A 11 10.39 5.88 2.03
N ARG A 12 9.51 6.45 1.21
CA ARG A 12 8.06 6.40 1.43
C ARG A 12 7.25 6.12 0.17
N ASP A 13 7.91 6.03 -0.95
CA ASP A 13 7.34 6.01 -2.30
C ASP A 13 8.00 4.93 -3.17
N THR A 14 8.66 3.94 -2.59
CA THR A 14 9.31 2.84 -3.33
C THR A 14 8.72 1.50 -2.94
N ILE A 15 8.25 0.75 -3.94
CA ILE A 15 7.86 -0.66 -3.82
C ILE A 15 9.09 -1.52 -4.09
N HIS A 16 9.39 -2.50 -3.24
CA HIS A 16 10.46 -3.47 -3.50
C HIS A 16 9.89 -4.86 -3.73
N VAL A 17 10.34 -5.52 -4.78
CA VAL A 17 9.83 -6.82 -5.22
C VAL A 17 10.92 -7.88 -5.06
N PHE A 18 10.58 -9.00 -4.45
CA PHE A 18 11.44 -10.15 -4.24
C PHE A 18 10.72 -11.42 -4.70
N ARG A 19 11.41 -12.29 -5.43
CA ARG A 19 10.92 -13.65 -5.69
C ARG A 19 11.23 -14.53 -4.47
N LEU A 20 10.28 -15.36 -4.06
CA LEU A 20 10.52 -16.43 -3.09
C LEU A 20 10.73 -17.75 -3.84
N ASP A 21 11.95 -18.25 -3.77
CA ASP A 21 12.38 -19.52 -4.35
C ASP A 21 12.12 -20.66 -3.37
N MET A 22 10.83 -20.99 -3.16
CA MET A 22 10.35 -22.04 -2.25
C MET A 22 8.94 -22.52 -2.61
N LEU A 23 8.55 -23.65 -2.01
CA LEU A 23 7.24 -24.27 -2.23
C LEU A 23 6.11 -23.58 -1.44
N ASP A 24 4.88 -23.69 -1.95
CA ASP A 24 3.67 -23.04 -1.39
C ASP A 24 3.45 -23.35 0.11
N ASP A 25 3.74 -24.57 0.54
CA ASP A 25 3.58 -25.02 1.93
C ASP A 25 4.61 -24.41 2.90
N GLU A 26 5.77 -24.01 2.39
CA GLU A 26 6.84 -23.37 3.17
C GLU A 26 6.63 -21.86 3.33
N VAL A 27 5.98 -21.20 2.36
CA VAL A 27 5.80 -19.74 2.33
C VAL A 27 5.10 -19.20 3.58
N LYS A 28 4.04 -19.85 4.04
CA LYS A 28 3.30 -19.42 5.24
C LYS A 28 4.18 -19.47 6.48
N THR A 29 4.96 -20.53 6.60
CA THR A 29 5.89 -20.73 7.72
C THR A 29 7.04 -19.74 7.66
N PHE A 30 7.55 -19.43 6.48
CA PHE A 30 8.64 -18.48 6.28
C PHE A 30 8.23 -17.03 6.60
N THR A 31 7.01 -16.65 6.23
CA THR A 31 6.49 -15.28 6.39
C THR A 31 5.87 -15.02 7.76
N ALA A 32 5.46 -16.05 8.49
CA ALA A 32 4.89 -15.92 9.83
C ALA A 32 5.91 -15.48 10.89
N ARG A 33 5.46 -14.58 11.77
CA ARG A 33 6.16 -14.26 13.03
C ARG A 33 5.79 -15.30 14.08
N ARG A 34 6.79 -15.75 14.84
CA ARG A 34 6.66 -16.69 15.96
C ARG A 34 7.06 -15.99 17.23
N GLU A 35 6.39 -16.28 18.34
CA GLU A 35 6.76 -15.77 19.65
C GLU A 35 7.41 -16.89 20.48
N GLY A 36 8.25 -16.53 21.45
CA GLY A 36 8.81 -17.47 22.41
C GLY A 36 9.88 -18.42 21.84
N THR A 37 10.58 -18.02 20.77
CA THR A 37 11.72 -18.78 20.25
C THR A 37 13.00 -18.44 21.00
N ASP A 38 13.83 -19.43 21.29
CA ASP A 38 15.13 -19.22 21.98
C ASP A 38 16.14 -18.43 21.12
N ASP A 39 15.94 -18.42 19.80
CA ASP A 39 16.76 -17.70 18.83
C ASP A 39 15.96 -16.53 18.20
N PRO A 40 16.41 -15.27 18.34
CA PRO A 40 15.73 -14.11 17.74
C PRO A 40 15.73 -14.14 16.21
N ALA A 41 16.66 -14.85 15.56
CA ALA A 41 16.63 -15.04 14.11
C ALA A 41 15.47 -15.95 13.68
N SER A 42 15.05 -16.87 14.54
CA SER A 42 13.97 -17.82 14.32
C SER A 42 12.57 -17.23 14.59
N GLU A 43 12.51 -16.09 15.29
CA GLU A 43 11.27 -15.34 15.56
C GLU A 43 10.58 -14.93 14.26
N TRP A 44 11.35 -14.47 13.26
CA TRP A 44 10.80 -14.09 11.96
C TRP A 44 11.79 -14.40 10.83
N PRO A 45 11.68 -15.58 10.19
CA PRO A 45 12.61 -16.02 9.14
C PRO A 45 12.69 -15.04 7.98
N LEU A 46 11.55 -14.47 7.58
CA LEU A 46 11.50 -13.44 6.54
C LEU A 46 12.38 -12.23 6.87
N ARG A 47 12.24 -11.64 8.07
CA ARG A 47 13.05 -10.48 8.47
C ARG A 47 14.53 -10.82 8.48
N ASN A 48 14.86 -12.00 8.98
CA ASN A 48 16.25 -12.48 9.00
C ASN A 48 16.81 -12.65 7.57
N ALA A 49 16.04 -13.29 6.68
CA ALA A 49 16.45 -13.55 5.31
C ALA A 49 16.56 -12.27 4.46
N LEU A 50 15.77 -11.23 4.75
CA LEU A 50 15.94 -9.90 4.16
C LEU A 50 17.20 -9.17 4.69
N GLY A 51 17.74 -9.60 5.83
CA GLY A 51 18.76 -8.86 6.56
C GLY A 51 18.25 -7.51 7.06
N ALA A 52 16.95 -7.41 7.37
CA ALA A 52 16.31 -6.15 7.74
C ALA A 52 16.37 -5.90 9.25
N ASP A 53 16.67 -4.66 9.62
CA ASP A 53 16.62 -4.21 11.00
C ASP A 53 15.18 -3.99 11.45
N TYR A 54 14.35 -3.41 10.59
CA TYR A 54 12.93 -3.17 10.86
C TYR A 54 12.09 -3.43 9.62
N ILE A 55 10.96 -4.10 9.85
CA ILE A 55 9.91 -4.32 8.85
C ILE A 55 8.56 -4.05 9.52
N GLU A 56 7.72 -3.26 8.87
CA GLU A 56 6.30 -3.08 9.17
C GLU A 56 5.52 -4.26 8.55
N PRO A 57 5.03 -5.23 9.36
CA PRO A 57 4.42 -6.45 8.82
C PRO A 57 3.18 -6.17 7.97
N GLN A 58 2.43 -5.11 8.27
CA GLN A 58 1.24 -4.74 7.52
C GLN A 58 1.54 -4.20 6.12
N ARG A 59 2.80 -3.90 5.83
CA ARG A 59 3.28 -3.38 4.54
C ARG A 59 4.08 -4.42 3.76
N ILE A 60 3.97 -5.69 4.13
CA ILE A 60 4.49 -6.81 3.36
C ILE A 60 3.32 -7.59 2.80
N GLU A 61 3.31 -7.74 1.47
CA GLU A 61 2.39 -8.61 0.77
C GLU A 61 3.14 -9.80 0.19
N VAL A 62 2.50 -10.98 0.22
CA VAL A 62 3.01 -12.17 -0.46
C VAL A 62 1.91 -12.73 -1.33
N ILE A 63 2.18 -12.80 -2.62
CA ILE A 63 1.22 -13.19 -3.65
C ILE A 63 1.85 -14.23 -4.57
N ARG A 64 1.03 -15.12 -5.12
CA ARG A 64 1.46 -16.02 -6.19
C ARG A 64 1.23 -15.36 -7.53
N THR A 65 2.21 -15.39 -8.42
CA THR A 65 2.08 -14.76 -9.75
C THR A 65 0.98 -15.40 -10.61
N GLY A 66 0.70 -16.69 -10.40
CA GLY A 66 -0.44 -17.37 -11.05
C GLY A 66 -1.82 -16.85 -10.63
N ASP A 67 -1.93 -16.28 -9.42
CA ASP A 67 -3.19 -15.72 -8.92
C ASP A 67 -3.48 -14.34 -9.55
N LEU A 68 -2.46 -13.69 -10.13
CA LEU A 68 -2.58 -12.43 -10.87
C LEU A 68 -3.06 -12.63 -12.32
N SER A 69 -3.93 -13.62 -12.54
CA SER A 69 -4.44 -13.96 -13.87
C SER A 69 -5.14 -12.75 -14.52
N GLY A 70 -4.77 -12.46 -15.78
CA GLY A 70 -5.35 -11.37 -16.57
C GLY A 70 -4.63 -10.02 -16.45
N VAL A 71 -3.96 -9.75 -15.32
CA VAL A 71 -3.23 -8.49 -15.07
C VAL A 71 -1.71 -8.69 -15.02
N GLY A 72 -1.26 -9.83 -14.51
CA GLY A 72 0.14 -10.17 -14.29
C GLY A 72 0.82 -9.27 -13.25
N LEU A 73 2.08 -9.58 -12.93
CA LEU A 73 2.85 -8.81 -11.94
C LEU A 73 3.05 -7.35 -12.37
N ARG A 74 3.26 -7.08 -13.67
CA ARG A 74 3.40 -5.72 -14.18
C ARG A 74 2.16 -4.88 -13.97
N GLY A 75 0.99 -5.41 -14.37
CA GLY A 75 -0.27 -4.71 -14.21
C GLY A 75 -0.59 -4.54 -12.73
N TYR A 76 -0.29 -5.52 -11.87
CA TYR A 76 -0.47 -5.38 -10.43
C TYR A 76 0.37 -4.23 -9.84
N LEU A 77 1.64 -4.11 -10.24
CA LEU A 77 2.50 -3.01 -9.81
C LEU A 77 1.96 -1.66 -10.27
N ILE A 78 1.54 -1.53 -11.53
CA ILE A 78 1.09 -0.25 -12.11
C ILE A 78 -0.31 0.11 -11.61
N GLU A 79 -1.28 -0.78 -11.81
CA GLU A 79 -2.70 -0.53 -11.61
C GLU A 79 -3.14 -0.77 -10.16
N GLY A 80 -2.53 -1.76 -9.49
CA GLY A 80 -2.85 -2.10 -8.10
C GLY A 80 -2.08 -1.27 -7.08
N LEU A 81 -0.78 -1.04 -7.32
CA LEU A 81 0.12 -0.39 -6.37
C LEU A 81 0.60 1.01 -6.80
N GLY A 82 0.17 1.50 -7.97
CA GLY A 82 0.52 2.85 -8.42
C GLY A 82 1.99 3.05 -8.82
N ALA A 83 2.72 1.99 -9.14
CA ALA A 83 4.10 2.07 -9.58
C ALA A 83 4.23 2.87 -10.89
N LYS A 84 5.29 3.68 -11.02
CA LYS A 84 5.59 4.46 -12.22
C LYS A 84 5.71 3.55 -13.45
N PRO A 85 4.82 3.69 -14.46
CA PRO A 85 4.76 2.80 -15.61
C PRO A 85 6.06 2.71 -16.39
N GLU A 86 6.83 3.80 -16.46
CA GLU A 86 8.09 3.87 -17.21
C GLU A 86 9.14 2.93 -16.59
N ARG A 87 9.16 2.84 -15.25
CA ARG A 87 10.10 1.97 -14.52
C ARG A 87 9.68 0.51 -14.61
N VAL A 88 8.38 0.22 -14.51
CA VAL A 88 7.86 -1.14 -14.64
C VAL A 88 8.06 -1.67 -16.06
N LYS A 89 7.82 -0.84 -17.10
CA LYS A 89 8.02 -1.23 -18.50
C LYS A 89 9.48 -1.50 -18.84
N ALA A 90 10.42 -0.72 -18.29
CA ALA A 90 11.85 -0.93 -18.51
C ALA A 90 12.33 -2.31 -18.01
N ASP A 91 11.70 -2.83 -16.95
CA ASP A 91 12.01 -4.13 -16.37
C ASP A 91 11.00 -5.22 -16.79
N GLY A 92 10.26 -4.99 -17.88
CA GLY A 92 9.12 -5.83 -18.28
C GLY A 92 9.47 -7.31 -18.44
N ASP A 93 10.52 -7.63 -19.20
CA ASP A 93 10.95 -9.01 -19.43
C ASP A 93 11.37 -9.71 -18.13
N ARG A 94 12.02 -8.96 -17.22
CA ARG A 94 12.44 -9.48 -15.92
C ARG A 94 11.23 -9.79 -15.04
N LEU A 95 10.24 -8.89 -15.00
CA LEU A 95 9.02 -9.07 -14.23
C LEU A 95 8.14 -10.21 -14.78
N ASP A 96 8.07 -10.36 -16.10
CA ASP A 96 7.33 -11.45 -16.75
C ASP A 96 7.96 -12.82 -16.52
N ALA A 97 9.28 -12.88 -16.32
CA ALA A 97 9.99 -14.12 -15.99
C ALA A 97 9.87 -14.53 -14.50
N VAL A 98 9.19 -13.73 -13.67
CA VAL A 98 8.99 -14.08 -12.25
C VAL A 98 7.82 -15.05 -12.12
N GLU A 99 8.13 -16.27 -11.71
CA GLU A 99 7.16 -17.33 -11.44
C GLU A 99 7.12 -17.68 -9.95
N GLY A 100 6.01 -18.27 -9.50
CA GLY A 100 5.83 -18.74 -8.13
C GLY A 100 5.38 -17.63 -7.19
N HIS A 101 6.03 -17.54 -6.02
CA HIS A 101 5.69 -16.58 -4.98
C HIS A 101 6.54 -15.31 -5.09
N VAL A 102 5.89 -14.18 -4.85
CA VAL A 102 6.51 -12.86 -4.83
C VAL A 102 6.17 -12.18 -3.53
N LEU A 103 7.19 -11.65 -2.88
CA LEU A 103 7.06 -10.76 -1.75
C LEU A 103 7.19 -9.33 -2.26
N ILE A 104 6.24 -8.51 -1.88
CA ILE A 104 6.19 -7.11 -2.20
C ILE A 104 6.26 -6.34 -0.89
N ALA A 105 7.35 -5.60 -0.71
CA ALA A 105 7.45 -4.60 0.35
C ALA A 105 6.85 -3.30 -0.19
N LEU A 106 5.70 -2.93 0.35
CA LEU A 106 4.98 -1.71 0.00
C LEU A 106 5.79 -0.47 0.43
N PRO A 107 5.48 0.71 -0.13
CA PRO A 107 6.16 1.93 0.26
C PRO A 107 6.13 2.12 1.78
N GLY A 108 7.25 2.47 2.40
CA GLY A 108 7.33 2.61 3.86
C GLY A 108 7.31 1.29 4.66
N ALA A 109 7.46 0.12 4.04
CA ALA A 109 7.63 -1.17 4.73
C ALA A 109 8.80 -1.20 5.71
N PHE A 110 9.76 -0.28 5.57
CA PHE A 110 10.93 -0.15 6.44
C PHE A 110 10.80 0.97 7.48
N GLY A 111 9.61 1.56 7.63
CA GLY A 111 9.28 2.47 8.74
C GLY A 111 10.07 3.79 8.77
N GLY A 112 10.80 4.13 7.70
CA GLY A 112 11.73 5.26 7.69
C GLY A 112 13.02 5.02 8.50
N VAL A 113 13.35 3.76 8.76
CA VAL A 113 14.64 3.39 9.34
C VAL A 113 15.66 3.27 8.21
N GLU A 114 16.74 4.05 8.27
CA GLU A 114 17.88 3.85 7.37
C GLU A 114 18.52 2.50 7.67
N GLN A 115 18.53 1.62 6.68
CA GLN A 115 19.04 0.27 6.82
C GLN A 115 19.57 -0.27 5.49
N THR A 116 20.34 -1.34 5.57
CA THR A 116 20.86 -2.01 4.39
C THR A 116 20.34 -3.44 4.38
N LEU A 117 19.51 -3.75 3.38
CA LEU A 117 19.03 -5.12 3.18
C LEU A 117 20.13 -5.95 2.53
N ASP A 118 20.27 -7.18 3.02
CA ASP A 118 21.11 -8.23 2.44
C ASP A 118 20.22 -9.46 2.21
N PRO A 119 19.39 -9.46 1.15
CA PRO A 119 18.47 -10.55 0.86
C PRO A 119 19.26 -11.83 0.56
N ARG A 120 18.96 -12.88 1.32
CA ARG A 120 19.52 -14.22 1.18
C ARG A 120 18.45 -15.18 0.73
N LYS A 121 18.87 -16.33 0.19
CA LYS A 121 17.96 -17.43 -0.12
C LYS A 121 17.06 -17.71 1.08
N PRO A 122 15.75 -17.87 0.86
CA PRO A 122 15.06 -18.11 -0.42
C PRO A 122 14.65 -16.83 -1.18
N LEU A 123 15.03 -15.64 -0.73
CA LEU A 123 14.68 -14.38 -1.39
C LEU A 123 15.68 -14.04 -2.51
N ASP A 124 15.14 -13.77 -3.69
CA ASP A 124 15.87 -13.17 -4.80
C ASP A 124 15.29 -11.79 -5.09
N TYR A 125 16.07 -10.73 -4.91
CA TYR A 125 15.60 -9.38 -5.22
C TYR A 125 15.34 -9.24 -6.72
N VAL A 126 14.14 -8.76 -7.05
CA VAL A 126 13.72 -8.49 -8.42
C VAL A 126 14.03 -7.03 -8.72
N GLY A 127 13.40 -6.08 -8.03
CA GLY A 127 13.61 -4.65 -8.31
C GLY A 127 12.86 -3.68 -7.40
N SER A 128 13.18 -2.39 -7.54
CA SER A 128 12.54 -1.26 -6.87
C SER A 128 11.73 -0.46 -7.88
N TYR A 129 10.49 -0.16 -7.53
CA TYR A 129 9.56 0.54 -8.38
C TYR A 129 9.00 1.74 -7.60
N PRO A 130 9.39 2.98 -7.95
CA PRO A 130 8.83 4.16 -7.33
C PRO A 130 7.34 4.31 -7.68
N GLU A 131 6.53 4.74 -6.73
CA GLU A 131 5.13 5.11 -6.90
C GLU A 131 5.01 6.45 -7.62
N ILE A 132 3.88 6.68 -8.29
CA ILE A 132 3.51 7.99 -8.79
C ILE A 132 3.25 8.90 -7.57
N ALA A 133 4.08 9.93 -7.40
CA ALA A 133 3.85 10.89 -6.33
C ALA A 133 2.49 11.56 -6.55
N PRO A 134 1.64 11.70 -5.51
CA PRO A 134 0.43 12.48 -5.63
C PRO A 134 0.83 13.89 -6.06
N GLU A 135 0.16 14.39 -7.11
CA GLU A 135 0.35 15.76 -7.56
C GLU A 135 0.10 16.66 -6.35
N ALA A 136 1.06 17.54 -6.05
CA ALA A 136 0.93 18.46 -4.93
C ALA A 136 -0.42 19.17 -5.09
N PRO A 137 -1.25 19.29 -4.03
CA PRO A 137 -2.48 20.04 -4.12
C PRO A 137 -2.13 21.39 -4.73
N GLY A 138 -2.67 21.66 -5.93
CA GLY A 138 -2.59 23.00 -6.49
C GLY A 138 -3.09 23.99 -5.44
N PRO A 139 -2.65 25.26 -5.47
CA PRO A 139 -3.16 26.25 -4.54
C PRO A 139 -4.68 26.12 -4.51
N MET A 140 -5.25 25.76 -3.34
CA MET A 140 -6.69 25.70 -3.17
C MET A 140 -7.19 27.09 -3.54
N GLY A 141 -7.76 27.22 -4.74
CA GLY A 141 -8.37 28.48 -5.17
C GLY A 141 -9.40 28.84 -4.12
N ASP A 142 -9.45 30.12 -3.75
CA ASP A 142 -10.40 30.64 -2.77
C ASP A 142 -11.80 30.18 -3.15
N VAL A 143 -12.32 29.18 -2.43
CA VAL A 143 -13.71 28.75 -2.57
C VAL A 143 -14.58 29.87 -2.01
N HIS A 144 -14.93 30.82 -2.86
CA HIS A 144 -15.96 31.81 -2.56
C HIS A 144 -17.27 31.04 -2.35
N SER A 145 -17.68 30.91 -1.08
CA SER A 145 -19.01 30.44 -0.75
C SER A 145 -20.02 31.31 -1.49
N ALA A 146 -20.87 30.70 -2.30
CA ALA A 146 -21.98 31.41 -2.93
C ALA A 146 -22.90 31.91 -1.82
N HIS A 147 -22.88 33.22 -1.59
CA HIS A 147 -23.81 33.89 -0.70
C HIS A 147 -25.21 33.80 -1.34
N PRO A 148 -26.27 33.39 -0.61
CA PRO A 148 -27.63 33.49 -1.12
C PRO A 148 -27.98 34.99 -1.32
N PRO A 149 -28.78 35.35 -2.33
CA PRO A 149 -29.08 36.76 -2.61
C PRO A 149 -30.02 37.34 -1.54
N ASP A 150 -29.65 38.54 -1.11
CA ASP A 150 -30.43 39.58 -0.41
C ASP A 150 -31.56 39.16 0.54
N ALA A 151 -31.29 39.36 1.83
CA ALA A 151 -32.32 39.86 2.75
C ALA A 151 -31.78 41.13 3.43
N THR A 152 -32.25 42.28 2.97
CA THR A 152 -32.11 43.57 3.65
C THR A 152 -32.63 43.51 5.07
N VAL A 153 -31.78 43.73 6.08
CA VAL A 153 -32.13 44.49 7.30
C VAL A 153 -30.88 45.22 7.81
N SER A 154 -31.11 46.49 8.15
CA SER A 154 -30.18 47.50 8.66
C SER A 154 -29.63 47.19 10.07
N GLU A 155 -28.49 47.83 10.34
CA GLU A 155 -27.94 48.25 11.65
C GLU A 155 -26.84 47.36 12.30
N ALA A 156 -25.62 47.90 12.29
CA ALA A 156 -24.51 47.55 13.19
C ALA A 156 -24.49 48.56 14.37
N PRO A 157 -23.62 48.47 15.40
CA PRO A 157 -22.60 47.47 15.72
C PRO A 157 -22.60 47.01 17.21
N ALA A 158 -21.93 45.90 17.54
CA ALA A 158 -21.09 45.75 18.76
C ALA A 158 -20.67 44.28 18.98
N SER A 159 -19.40 44.13 19.34
CA SER A 159 -18.72 42.91 19.79
C SER A 159 -19.45 42.19 20.93
N GLU A 160 -19.39 40.85 20.95
CA GLU A 160 -19.21 40.02 22.16
C GLU A 160 -19.08 38.53 21.78
N THR A 161 -18.01 37.88 22.24
CA THR A 161 -17.82 36.42 22.21
C THR A 161 -18.56 35.79 23.39
N PRO A 162 -19.28 34.65 23.22
CA PRO A 162 -18.98 33.50 24.09
C PRO A 162 -19.23 32.09 23.50
N ARG A 163 -18.34 31.16 23.87
CA ARG A 163 -18.46 29.70 24.05
C ARG A 163 -19.78 28.97 23.71
N GLY A 164 -19.69 28.08 22.70
CA GLY A 164 -20.17 26.67 22.63
C GLY A 164 -21.67 26.37 22.72
N PRO A 165 -22.10 25.08 22.65
CA PRO A 165 -21.58 23.86 22.00
C PRO A 165 -22.45 23.47 20.77
N GLU A 166 -22.54 22.18 20.38
CA GLU A 166 -23.61 21.54 19.54
C GLU A 166 -23.22 20.98 18.15
N GLN A 167 -22.73 19.73 18.17
CA GLN A 167 -23.24 18.65 17.29
C GLN A 167 -24.74 18.39 17.66
N PRO A 168 -25.60 17.69 16.88
CA PRO A 168 -25.38 16.86 15.69
C PRO A 168 -26.50 16.83 14.60
N SER A 169 -26.21 16.32 13.40
CA SER A 169 -27.16 15.66 12.48
C SER A 169 -26.34 15.02 11.33
N ARG A 170 -26.18 13.69 11.06
CA ARG A 170 -27.07 12.51 10.95
C ARG A 170 -28.23 12.77 9.98
N PHE A 171 -28.24 12.46 8.68
CA PHE A 171 -27.88 11.28 7.84
C PHE A 171 -28.48 11.57 6.41
N PRO A 172 -28.41 10.71 5.35
CA PRO A 172 -27.75 9.41 5.26
C PRO A 172 -26.84 9.18 4.02
N VAL A 173 -25.75 8.46 4.28
CA VAL A 173 -25.10 7.54 3.34
C VAL A 173 -26.05 6.37 3.08
N VAL A 174 -26.95 6.47 2.10
CA VAL A 174 -27.86 5.36 1.70
C VAL A 174 -27.72 4.95 0.22
N GLY A 175 -26.93 5.66 -0.60
CA GLY A 175 -26.70 5.27 -1.99
C GLY A 175 -25.67 4.14 -2.20
N ALA A 176 -24.68 4.00 -1.31
CA ALA A 176 -23.50 3.18 -1.58
C ALA A 176 -23.66 1.69 -1.21
N ALA A 177 -24.52 1.36 -0.23
CA ALA A 177 -24.64 -0.02 0.27
C ALA A 177 -25.45 -0.94 -0.67
N LEU A 178 -26.42 -0.39 -1.41
CA LEU A 178 -27.25 -1.18 -2.34
C LEU A 178 -26.46 -1.64 -3.58
N ILE A 179 -25.50 -0.84 -4.03
CA ILE A 179 -24.64 -1.18 -5.18
C ILE A 179 -23.68 -2.32 -4.81
N ALA A 180 -23.06 -2.26 -3.63
CA ALA A 180 -22.16 -3.31 -3.16
C ALA A 180 -22.88 -4.67 -2.99
N ALA A 181 -24.09 -4.67 -2.43
CA ALA A 181 -24.88 -5.89 -2.28
C ALA A 181 -25.29 -6.51 -3.63
N ALA A 182 -25.66 -5.68 -4.62
CA ALA A 182 -26.02 -6.14 -5.96
C ALA A 182 -24.82 -6.80 -6.68
N VAL A 183 -23.62 -6.24 -6.53
CA VAL A 183 -22.38 -6.80 -7.11
C VAL A 183 -22.05 -8.14 -6.47
N ILE A 184 -22.19 -8.27 -5.15
CA ILE A 184 -21.91 -9.53 -4.45
C ILE A 184 -22.89 -10.64 -4.87
N VAL A 185 -24.19 -10.33 -4.98
CA VAL A 185 -25.18 -11.32 -5.44
C VAL A 185 -24.94 -11.75 -6.89
N LEU A 186 -24.54 -10.81 -7.77
CA LEU A 186 -24.21 -11.12 -9.16
C LEU A 186 -22.98 -12.03 -9.26
N ILE A 187 -21.95 -11.76 -8.46
CA ILE A 187 -20.75 -12.61 -8.39
C ILE A 187 -21.13 -14.02 -7.91
N ILE A 188 -21.93 -14.14 -6.85
CA ILE A 188 -22.36 -15.45 -6.34
C ILE A 188 -23.16 -16.23 -7.39
N TRP A 189 -24.01 -15.58 -8.20
CA TRP A 189 -24.76 -16.22 -9.28
C TRP A 189 -23.91 -16.65 -10.48
N LEU A 190 -22.78 -15.99 -10.72
CA LEU A 190 -21.86 -16.33 -11.82
C LEU A 190 -20.93 -17.51 -11.48
N PHE A 191 -20.74 -17.78 -10.18
CA PHE A 191 -19.82 -18.80 -9.68
C PHE A 191 -20.52 -19.97 -8.94
N ALA A 192 -21.85 -20.00 -8.91
CA ALA A 192 -22.69 -21.10 -8.41
C ALA A 192 -23.37 -21.85 -9.58
#